data_AF-A0A3D2F7X1-F1
#
_entry.id   AF-A0A3D2F7X1-F1
#
_cell.length_a   1.000
_cell.length_b   1.000
_cell.length_c   1.000
_cell.angle_alpha   90.00
_cell.angle_beta   90.00
_cell.angle_gamma   90.00
#
_symmetry.space_group_name_H-M   'P 1'
#
loop_
_entity.id
_entity.type
_entity.pdbx_description
1 polymer ?
#
loop_
_entity_poly.entity_id
_entity_poly.type
_entity_poly.pdbx_seq_one_letter_code
_entity_poly.pdbx_strand_id
1 'polypeptide(L)'
;EEFQLDDLNGIGGFILENSRRATLDCINALPHGEATGEMTVDGFSAPITLKVKLSIEQDRILSDFTGTSGVDKKGINCPLVYAKAYACYALKCAIAPEIPNNAASLAPFEITAPENTIVNAVHPAPVALRHIVGHFVPDAVYAALDQLLPDTVPAEGAGCLCNFQVSLRPRTDATPTVDARRAEVLTFNSGGAGARPLYDGLNATAFP
;
A
#
# COMPACT_ATOMS: atom_id res chain seq x y z
N GLU A 1 22.20 -30.17 -11.63
CA GLU A 1 22.87 -30.90 -12.75
C GLU A 1 22.92 -30.09 -14.04
N GLU A 2 21.80 -29.51 -14.53
CA GLU A 2 21.77 -28.72 -15.78
C GLU A 2 22.78 -27.56 -15.84
N PHE A 3 22.96 -26.81 -14.74
CA PHE A 3 23.86 -25.65 -14.68
C PHE A 3 25.15 -25.88 -13.87
N GLN A 4 25.41 -27.10 -13.40
CA GLN A 4 26.58 -27.44 -12.58
C GLN A 4 26.80 -26.52 -11.35
N LEU A 5 25.72 -26.09 -10.70
CA LEU A 5 25.77 -25.28 -9.49
C LEU A 5 25.60 -26.15 -8.24
N ASP A 6 26.39 -25.87 -7.20
CA ASP A 6 26.29 -26.53 -5.90
C ASP A 6 25.10 -25.99 -5.08
N ASP A 7 24.77 -24.71 -5.22
CA ASP A 7 23.60 -24.06 -4.63
C ASP A 7 23.14 -22.83 -5.43
N LEU A 8 22.11 -22.14 -4.93
CA LEU A 8 21.55 -20.93 -5.55
C LEU A 8 21.96 -19.63 -4.83
N ASN A 9 22.80 -19.70 -3.80
CA ASN A 9 23.14 -18.54 -2.97
C ASN A 9 23.90 -17.48 -3.78
N GLY A 10 24.84 -17.90 -4.64
CA GLY A 10 25.57 -17.00 -5.51
C GLY A 10 24.66 -16.24 -6.48
N ILE A 11 23.70 -16.95 -7.10
CA ILE A 11 22.71 -16.35 -8.01
C ILE A 11 21.76 -15.42 -7.23
N GLY A 12 21.27 -15.86 -6.07
CA GLY A 12 20.43 -15.05 -5.21
C GLY A 12 21.11 -13.74 -4.80
N GLY A 13 22.38 -13.82 -4.38
CA GLY A 13 23.20 -12.66 -4.05
C GLY A 13 23.38 -11.71 -5.25
N PHE A 14 23.68 -12.25 -6.43
CA PHE A 14 23.78 -11.46 -7.66
C PHE A 14 22.48 -10.73 -8.00
N ILE A 15 21.33 -11.40 -7.91
CA ILE A 15 20.02 -10.80 -8.18
C ILE A 15 19.73 -9.67 -7.19
N LEU A 16 19.91 -9.92 -5.89
CA LEU A 16 19.65 -8.93 -4.85
C LEU A 16 20.56 -7.70 -4.99
N GLU A 17 21.86 -7.90 -5.20
CA GLU A 17 22.82 -6.81 -5.37
C GLU A 17 22.51 -5.98 -6.63
N ASN A 18 22.24 -6.65 -7.75
CA ASN A 18 21.92 -5.95 -9.00
C ASN A 18 20.61 -5.18 -8.89
N SER A 19 19.57 -5.74 -8.26
CA SER A 19 18.31 -5.03 -8.03
C SER A 19 18.47 -3.85 -7.09
N ARG A 20 19.28 -3.98 -6.02
CA ARG A 20 19.58 -2.87 -5.11
C ARG A 20 20.28 -1.74 -5.86
N ARG A 21 21.41 -2.04 -6.52
CA ARG A 21 22.18 -1.05 -7.28
C ARG A 21 21.30 -0.31 -8.28
N ALA A 22 20.52 -1.05 -9.08
CA ALA A 22 19.63 -0.44 -10.06
C ALA A 22 18.58 0.49 -9.41
N THR A 23 18.00 0.11 -8.26
CA THR A 23 17.09 1.01 -7.54
C THR A 23 17.82 2.27 -7.06
N LEU A 24 19.05 2.16 -6.55
CA LEU A 24 19.84 3.31 -6.12
C LEU A 24 20.15 4.24 -7.29
N ASP A 25 20.52 3.69 -8.45
CA ASP A 25 20.77 4.47 -9.67
C ASP A 25 19.51 5.27 -10.08
N CYS A 26 18.32 4.65 -10.00
CA CYS A 26 17.05 5.35 -10.25
C CYS A 26 16.80 6.48 -9.25
N ILE A 27 16.97 6.23 -7.94
CA ILE A 27 16.74 7.23 -6.89
C ILE A 27 17.71 8.41 -7.04
N ASN A 28 19.00 8.13 -7.28
CA ASN A 28 20.03 9.16 -7.38
C ASN A 28 19.93 10.03 -8.63
N ALA A 29 19.17 9.60 -9.64
CA ALA A 29 18.87 10.39 -10.82
C ALA A 29 17.75 11.42 -10.58
N LEU A 30 17.01 11.32 -9.47
CA LEU A 30 15.91 12.21 -9.13
C LEU A 30 16.40 13.54 -8.52
N PRO A 31 15.63 14.63 -8.66
CA PRO A 31 15.84 15.82 -7.85
C PRO A 31 15.65 15.51 -6.37
N HIS A 32 16.64 15.90 -5.55
CA HIS A 32 16.50 15.83 -4.09
C HIS A 32 15.52 16.90 -3.61
N GLY A 33 14.72 16.57 -2.61
CA GLY A 33 13.74 17.50 -2.07
C GLY A 33 12.82 16.85 -1.05
N GLU A 34 11.97 17.68 -0.44
CA GLU A 34 10.93 17.24 0.47
C GLU A 34 9.58 17.82 0.10
N ALA A 35 8.53 17.03 0.25
CA ALA A 35 7.15 17.44 0.04
C ALA A 35 6.23 16.76 1.05
N THR A 36 5.04 17.32 1.22
CA THR A 36 4.01 16.76 2.11
C THR A 36 2.78 16.42 1.31
N GLY A 37 2.36 15.16 1.38
CA GLY A 37 1.08 14.68 0.89
C GLY A 37 0.11 14.57 2.04
N GLU A 38 -1.14 14.99 1.80
CA GLU A 38 -2.20 14.91 2.79
C GLU A 38 -3.53 14.59 2.10
N MET A 39 -4.31 13.69 2.69
CA MET A 39 -5.67 13.41 2.24
C MET A 39 -6.58 13.14 3.44
N THR A 40 -7.87 13.45 3.27
CA THR A 40 -8.90 13.17 4.27
C THR A 40 -9.91 12.19 3.69
N VAL A 41 -10.14 11.08 4.39
CA VAL A 41 -11.09 10.04 4.00
C VAL A 41 -12.13 9.84 5.10
N ASP A 42 -13.26 9.25 4.74
CA ASP A 42 -14.29 8.91 5.71
C ASP A 42 -13.82 7.79 6.64
N GLY A 43 -13.96 8.01 7.95
CA GLY A 43 -13.81 6.98 8.96
C GLY A 43 -15.16 6.57 9.56
N PHE A 44 -15.16 5.53 10.39
CA PHE A 44 -16.40 5.07 11.03
C PHE A 44 -16.87 5.98 12.16
N SER A 45 -15.93 6.58 12.89
CA SER A 45 -16.25 7.45 14.04
C SER A 45 -16.08 8.93 13.70
N ALA A 46 -15.04 9.27 12.94
CA ALA A 46 -14.66 10.60 12.51
C ALA A 46 -13.86 10.51 11.20
N PRO A 47 -13.73 11.59 10.43
CA PRO A 47 -12.81 11.64 9.30
C PRO A 47 -11.38 11.27 9.69
N ILE A 48 -10.67 10.62 8.77
CA ILE A 48 -9.28 10.16 8.93
C ILE A 48 -8.40 11.00 8.01
N THR A 49 -7.39 11.63 8.58
CA THR A 49 -6.32 12.31 7.84
C THR A 49 -5.13 11.37 7.70
N LEU A 50 -4.75 11.08 6.46
CA LEU A 50 -3.47 10.47 6.13
C LEU A 50 -2.50 11.58 5.73
N LYS A 51 -1.37 11.64 6.40
CA LYS A 51 -0.33 12.64 6.15
C LYS A 51 1.01 11.95 6.01
N VAL A 52 1.75 12.30 4.97
CA VAL A 52 3.09 11.79 4.74
C VAL A 52 4.03 12.92 4.35
N LYS A 53 5.16 13.02 5.04
CA LYS A 53 6.31 13.79 4.59
C LYS A 53 7.22 12.85 3.80
N LEU A 54 7.44 13.17 2.53
CA LEU A 54 8.30 12.41 1.63
C LEU A 54 9.59 13.19 1.39
N SER A 55 10.74 12.52 1.51
CA SER A 55 12.06 13.10 1.23
C SER A 55 12.83 12.22 0.26
N ILE A 56 13.26 12.78 -0.87
CA ILE A 56 14.17 12.14 -1.82
C ILE A 56 15.59 12.58 -1.44
N GLU A 57 16.40 11.61 -1.06
CA GLU A 57 17.78 11.81 -0.63
C GLU A 57 18.73 10.92 -1.44
N GLN A 58 20.03 11.11 -1.25
CA GLN A 58 21.04 10.20 -1.78
C GLN A 58 20.76 8.77 -1.28
N ASP A 59 20.65 7.83 -2.22
CA ASP A 59 20.49 6.39 -2.01
C ASP A 59 19.19 5.94 -1.29
N ARG A 60 18.24 6.85 -1.01
CA ARG A 60 17.00 6.49 -0.31
C ARG A 60 15.85 7.47 -0.52
N ILE A 61 14.64 6.96 -0.31
CA ILE A 61 13.42 7.78 -0.17
C ILE A 61 12.80 7.50 1.19
N LEU A 62 12.63 8.56 1.98
CA LEU A 62 12.00 8.49 3.30
C LEU A 62 10.52 8.87 3.18
N SER A 63 9.64 8.13 3.85
CA SER A 63 8.23 8.47 4.02
C SER A 63 7.87 8.41 5.51
N ASP A 64 7.64 9.57 6.11
CA ASP A 64 7.25 9.72 7.51
C ASP A 64 5.77 10.08 7.61
N PHE A 65 4.97 9.20 8.21
CA PHE A 65 3.53 9.39 8.38
C PHE A 65 3.15 10.16 9.65
N THR A 66 4.09 10.87 10.27
CA THR A 66 3.82 11.76 11.40
C THR A 66 2.74 12.80 11.06
N GLY A 67 1.75 12.93 11.94
CA GLY A 67 0.56 13.78 11.74
C GLY A 67 -0.66 13.04 11.16
N THR A 68 -0.51 11.77 10.78
CA THR A 68 -1.64 10.90 10.45
C THR A 68 -2.53 10.65 11.69
N SER A 69 -3.85 10.52 11.48
CA SER A 69 -4.83 10.29 12.54
C SER A 69 -4.53 9.08 13.42
N GLY A 70 -5.03 9.13 14.66
CA GLY A 70 -4.97 8.03 15.62
C GLY A 70 -5.79 6.81 15.21
N VAL A 71 -5.64 5.72 15.97
CA VAL A 71 -6.39 4.48 15.74
C VAL A 71 -7.92 4.67 15.89
N ASP A 72 -8.69 3.99 15.03
CA ASP A 72 -10.12 3.81 15.20
C ASP A 72 -10.40 2.58 16.10
N LYS A 73 -11.48 2.63 16.88
CA LYS A 73 -11.90 1.50 17.74
C LYS A 73 -12.45 0.32 16.95
N LYS A 74 -12.68 0.49 15.66
CA LYS A 74 -13.15 -0.50 14.70
C LYS A 74 -11.99 -1.02 13.86
N GLY A 75 -12.20 -2.15 13.19
CA GLY A 75 -11.12 -2.94 12.57
C GLY A 75 -10.37 -2.33 11.37
N ILE A 76 -10.50 -1.04 11.08
CA ILE A 76 -9.94 -0.40 9.87
C ILE A 76 -8.47 0.02 9.99
N ASN A 77 -7.86 -0.17 11.16
CA ASN A 77 -6.47 0.19 11.39
C ASN A 77 -5.49 -0.70 10.61
N CYS A 78 -4.35 -0.13 10.23
CA CYS A 78 -3.26 -0.81 9.58
C CYS A 78 -2.08 -1.02 10.56
N PRO A 79 -1.54 -2.25 10.68
CA PRO A 79 -0.20 -2.45 11.22
C PRO A 79 0.83 -1.76 10.33
N LEU A 80 1.97 -1.32 10.90
CA LEU A 80 3.00 -0.63 10.14
C LEU A 80 3.46 -1.39 8.89
N VAL A 81 3.62 -2.71 8.97
CA VAL A 81 4.04 -3.53 7.81
C VAL A 81 3.10 -3.38 6.60
N TYR A 82 1.81 -3.14 6.84
CA TYR A 82 0.84 -2.92 5.76
C TYR A 82 1.05 -1.54 5.12
N ALA A 83 1.21 -0.49 5.93
CA ALA A 83 1.50 0.85 5.43
C ALA A 83 2.84 0.88 4.67
N LYS A 84 3.87 0.22 5.21
CA LYS A 84 5.17 0.02 4.53
C LYS A 84 4.99 -0.60 3.16
N ALA A 85 4.21 -1.68 3.05
CA ALA A 85 4.01 -2.37 1.78
C ALA A 85 3.34 -1.47 0.74
N TYR A 86 2.28 -0.75 1.10
CA TYR A 86 1.53 0.10 0.15
C TYR A 86 2.27 1.38 -0.23
N ALA A 87 2.95 2.03 0.72
CA ALA A 87 3.79 3.18 0.42
C ALA A 87 4.99 2.76 -0.45
N CYS A 88 5.65 1.64 -0.13
CA CYS A 88 6.76 1.12 -0.92
C CYS A 88 6.31 0.70 -2.32
N TYR A 89 5.12 0.10 -2.46
CA TYR A 89 4.53 -0.22 -3.76
C TYR A 89 4.39 1.04 -4.62
N ALA A 90 3.82 2.12 -4.07
CA ALA A 90 3.64 3.37 -4.79
C ALA A 90 4.98 3.93 -5.31
N LEU A 91 5.96 4.03 -4.41
CA LEU A 91 7.31 4.52 -4.75
C LEU A 91 8.02 3.61 -5.76
N LYS A 92 7.93 2.29 -5.58
CA LYS A 92 8.56 1.32 -6.45
C LYS A 92 8.01 1.38 -7.87
N CYS A 93 6.69 1.48 -8.02
CA CYS A 93 6.03 1.62 -9.32
C CYS A 93 6.37 2.95 -10.00
N ALA A 94 6.46 4.04 -9.25
CA ALA A 94 6.77 5.35 -9.82
C ALA A 94 8.26 5.50 -10.21
N ILE A 95 9.18 5.02 -9.36
CA ILE A 95 10.60 5.33 -9.48
C ILE A 95 11.39 4.23 -10.17
N ALA A 96 11.01 2.97 -9.98
CA ALA A 96 11.80 1.82 -10.39
C ALA A 96 10.93 0.66 -10.95
N PRO A 97 10.00 0.92 -11.90
CA PRO A 97 9.01 -0.07 -12.34
C PRO A 97 9.62 -1.31 -13.01
N GLU A 98 10.73 -1.15 -13.72
CA GLU A 98 11.37 -2.24 -14.48
C GLU A 98 12.32 -3.11 -13.65
N ILE A 99 12.65 -2.69 -12.43
CA ILE A 99 13.61 -3.39 -11.58
C ILE A 99 12.89 -4.53 -10.83
N PRO A 100 13.42 -5.77 -10.84
CA PRO A 100 12.79 -6.92 -10.17
C PRO A 100 12.41 -6.64 -8.72
N ASN A 101 11.22 -7.07 -8.34
CA ASN A 101 10.69 -6.85 -7.00
C ASN A 101 11.26 -7.87 -6.01
N ASN A 102 12.13 -7.42 -5.10
CA ASN A 102 12.69 -8.21 -4.01
C ASN A 102 13.11 -7.31 -2.83
N ALA A 103 13.44 -7.92 -1.69
CA ALA A 103 13.78 -7.18 -0.46
C ALA A 103 14.93 -6.16 -0.65
N ALA A 104 15.93 -6.47 -1.48
CA ALA A 104 17.06 -5.59 -1.72
C ALA A 104 16.67 -4.38 -2.60
N SER A 105 15.77 -4.58 -3.57
CA SER A 105 15.19 -3.52 -4.40
C SER A 105 14.27 -2.56 -3.62
N LEU A 106 13.66 -3.04 -2.53
CA LEU A 106 12.70 -2.29 -1.72
C LEU A 106 13.37 -1.59 -0.52
N ALA A 107 14.54 -2.07 -0.10
CA ALA A 107 15.26 -1.55 1.06
C ALA A 107 15.55 -0.03 1.02
N PRO A 108 15.79 0.62 -0.14
CA PRO A 108 15.98 2.07 -0.21
C PRO A 108 14.73 2.91 0.08
N PHE A 109 13.54 2.30 0.10
CA PHE A 109 12.30 2.99 0.48
C PHE A 109 12.05 2.76 1.97
N GLU A 110 12.31 3.78 2.78
CA GLU A 110 12.20 3.71 4.23
C GLU A 110 10.91 4.39 4.69
N ILE A 111 10.02 3.61 5.32
CA ILE A 111 8.71 4.09 5.75
C ILE A 111 8.58 4.02 7.28
N THR A 112 8.14 5.12 7.89
CA THR A 112 7.96 5.25 9.34
C THR A 112 6.62 5.89 9.68
N ALA A 113 6.13 5.62 10.88
CA ALA A 113 4.92 6.25 11.41
C ALA A 113 4.94 6.16 12.94
N PRO A 114 4.42 7.16 13.67
CA PRO A 114 4.26 7.06 15.11
C PRO A 114 3.36 5.90 15.51
N GLU A 115 3.69 5.20 16.59
CA GLU A 115 2.81 4.16 17.15
C GLU A 115 1.44 4.74 17.53
N ASN A 116 0.41 3.89 17.49
CA ASN A 116 -0.98 4.25 17.78
C ASN A 116 -1.59 5.27 16.80
N THR A 117 -1.03 5.36 15.59
CA THR A 117 -1.68 5.98 14.43
C THR A 117 -2.44 4.92 13.63
N ILE A 118 -3.38 5.35 12.78
CA ILE A 118 -4.17 4.44 11.95
C ILE A 118 -3.32 3.64 10.94
N VAL A 119 -2.10 4.08 10.67
CA VAL A 119 -1.10 3.43 9.80
C VAL A 119 0.00 2.69 10.56
N ASN A 120 0.03 2.79 11.89
CA ASN A 120 0.91 2.01 12.77
C ASN A 120 0.18 1.63 14.06
N ALA A 121 -0.84 0.80 13.88
CA ALA A 121 -1.60 0.24 14.97
C ALA A 121 -0.85 -0.93 15.61
N VAL A 122 -0.74 -0.88 16.94
CA VAL A 122 -0.12 -1.91 17.76
C VAL A 122 -1.19 -2.69 18.52
N HIS A 123 -0.86 -3.90 18.99
CA HIS A 123 -1.77 -4.67 19.83
C HIS A 123 -2.20 -3.85 21.06
N PRO A 124 -3.50 -3.81 21.44
CA PRO A 124 -4.63 -4.64 20.97
C PRO A 124 -5.55 -3.99 19.92
N ALA A 125 -5.11 -2.98 19.17
CA ALA A 125 -5.94 -2.31 18.18
C ALA A 125 -6.45 -3.29 17.09
N PRO A 126 -7.73 -3.21 16.67
CA PRO A 126 -8.30 -4.14 15.69
C PRO A 126 -7.90 -3.77 14.26
N VAL A 127 -7.51 -4.78 13.45
CA VAL A 127 -6.89 -4.58 12.10
C VAL A 127 -7.51 -5.45 10.98
N ALA A 128 -8.71 -5.98 11.20
CA ALA A 128 -9.35 -6.94 10.29
C ALA A 128 -9.73 -6.36 8.91
N LEU A 129 -10.08 -5.08 8.87
CA LEU A 129 -10.57 -4.32 7.71
C LEU A 129 -9.57 -3.25 7.24
N ARG A 130 -8.28 -3.48 7.48
CA ARG A 130 -7.18 -2.55 7.16
C ARG A 130 -7.18 -2.01 5.72
N HIS A 131 -7.70 -2.78 4.75
CA HIS A 131 -7.78 -2.35 3.36
C HIS A 131 -8.63 -1.08 3.15
N ILE A 132 -9.59 -0.80 4.04
CA ILE A 132 -10.44 0.40 3.97
C ILE A 132 -9.59 1.67 4.04
N VAL A 133 -8.57 1.70 4.90
CA VAL A 133 -7.68 2.86 5.04
C VAL A 133 -6.39 2.66 4.25
N GLY A 134 -5.83 1.46 4.30
CA GLY A 134 -4.51 1.19 3.74
C GLY A 134 -4.43 1.31 2.21
N HIS A 135 -5.55 1.22 1.49
CA HIS A 135 -5.59 1.45 0.04
C HIS A 135 -5.42 2.92 -0.34
N PHE A 136 -5.59 3.85 0.60
CA PHE A 136 -5.36 5.28 0.39
C PHE A 136 -3.91 5.71 0.69
N VAL A 137 -3.09 4.82 1.26
CA VAL A 137 -1.66 5.09 1.53
C VAL A 137 -0.88 5.45 0.25
N PRO A 138 -1.05 4.75 -0.90
CA PRO A 138 -0.41 5.12 -2.15
C PRO A 138 -0.81 6.51 -2.64
N ASP A 139 -2.09 6.88 -2.56
CA ASP A 139 -2.58 8.20 -2.97
C ASP A 139 -1.96 9.31 -2.11
N ALA A 140 -1.85 9.11 -0.79
CA ALA A 140 -1.16 10.06 0.08
C ALA A 140 0.32 10.23 -0.28
N VAL A 141 1.00 9.12 -0.64
CA VAL A 141 2.40 9.14 -1.10
C VAL A 141 2.52 9.84 -2.45
N TYR A 142 1.62 9.56 -3.40
CA TYR A 142 1.59 10.21 -4.70
C TYR A 142 1.29 11.70 -4.61
N ALA A 143 0.44 12.14 -3.69
CA ALA A 143 0.20 13.55 -3.43
C ALA A 143 1.49 14.30 -3.00
N ALA A 144 2.40 13.63 -2.26
CA ALA A 144 3.71 14.18 -1.95
C ALA A 144 4.66 14.09 -3.17
N LEU A 145 4.67 12.95 -3.85
CA LEU A 145 5.60 12.68 -4.94
C LEU A 145 5.34 13.58 -6.16
N ASP A 146 4.08 13.87 -6.50
CA ASP A 146 3.68 14.74 -7.60
C ASP A 146 4.22 16.17 -7.46
N GLN A 147 4.40 16.65 -6.23
CA GLN A 147 5.02 17.97 -5.98
C GLN A 147 6.52 17.99 -6.30
N LEU A 148 7.21 16.85 -6.18
CA LEU A 148 8.63 16.72 -6.47
C LEU A 148 8.88 16.27 -7.91
N LEU A 149 8.00 15.42 -8.44
CA LEU A 149 8.05 14.80 -9.76
C LEU A 149 6.68 14.93 -10.45
N PRO A 150 6.31 16.15 -10.91
CA PRO A 150 5.07 16.35 -11.65
C PRO A 150 4.96 15.41 -12.86
N ASP A 151 3.74 15.08 -13.25
CA ASP A 151 3.45 14.25 -14.43
C ASP A 151 4.03 12.82 -14.38
N THR A 152 4.33 12.30 -13.18
CA THR A 152 4.91 10.95 -12.98
C THR A 152 3.89 9.93 -12.48
N VAL A 153 2.95 10.37 -11.62
CA VAL A 153 2.03 9.49 -10.90
C VAL A 153 0.58 9.75 -11.32
N PRO A 154 -0.33 8.77 -11.16
CA PRO A 154 -1.74 9.04 -11.36
C PRO A 154 -2.29 10.00 -10.29
N ALA A 155 -3.36 10.71 -10.66
CA ALA A 155 -4.19 11.43 -9.70
C ALA A 155 -4.88 10.45 -8.72
N GLU A 156 -5.51 10.99 -7.68
CA GLU A 156 -6.30 10.21 -6.72
C GLU A 156 -7.42 9.43 -7.44
N GLY A 157 -7.56 8.14 -7.10
CA GLY A 157 -8.63 7.27 -7.59
C GLY A 157 -9.77 7.09 -6.59
N ALA A 158 -10.59 6.07 -6.80
CA ALA A 158 -11.61 5.71 -5.81
C ALA A 158 -11.02 5.12 -4.50
N GLY A 159 -9.74 4.74 -4.51
CA GLY A 159 -9.01 4.18 -3.37
C GLY A 159 -9.53 2.81 -2.93
N CYS A 160 -10.26 2.77 -1.81
CA CYS A 160 -10.64 1.50 -1.17
C CYS A 160 -11.80 0.76 -1.88
N LEU A 161 -11.85 -0.56 -1.69
CA LEU A 161 -12.89 -1.41 -2.27
C LEU A 161 -14.21 -1.28 -1.50
N CYS A 162 -15.33 -1.20 -2.23
CA CYS A 162 -16.65 -1.27 -1.63
C CYS A 162 -17.07 -2.73 -1.48
N ASN A 163 -16.83 -3.29 -0.30
CA ASN A 163 -17.05 -4.70 -0.03
C ASN A 163 -18.38 -4.94 0.70
N PHE A 164 -19.19 -5.86 0.16
CA PHE A 164 -20.37 -6.39 0.87
C PHE A 164 -20.05 -7.80 1.35
N GLN A 165 -20.12 -7.99 2.68
CA GLN A 165 -19.92 -9.30 3.30
C GLN A 165 -21.24 -9.84 3.82
N VAL A 166 -21.57 -11.07 3.41
CA VAL A 166 -22.78 -11.77 3.83
C VAL A 166 -22.39 -13.10 4.48
N SER A 167 -22.73 -13.25 5.75
CA SER A 167 -22.59 -14.51 6.49
C SER A 167 -23.92 -15.24 6.52
N LEU A 168 -24.01 -16.38 5.82
CA LEU A 168 -25.17 -17.24 5.84
C LEU A 168 -25.01 -18.35 6.88
N ARG A 169 -26.04 -18.56 7.68
CA ARG A 169 -26.10 -19.60 8.70
C ARG A 169 -27.40 -20.40 8.54
N PRO A 170 -27.37 -21.73 8.75
CA PRO A 170 -28.59 -22.51 8.88
C PRO A 170 -29.50 -21.93 9.97
N ARG A 171 -30.81 -22.01 9.72
CA ARG A 171 -31.83 -21.67 10.72
C ARG A 171 -31.63 -22.51 11.98
N THR A 172 -31.74 -21.87 13.14
CA THR A 172 -31.61 -22.54 14.45
C THR A 172 -32.96 -23.01 15.00
N ASP A 173 -34.06 -22.58 14.41
CA ASP A 173 -35.44 -22.86 14.83
C ASP A 173 -36.10 -24.01 14.05
N ALA A 174 -35.35 -24.68 13.17
CA ALA A 174 -35.80 -25.83 12.41
C ALA A 174 -34.69 -26.88 12.32
N THR A 175 -35.07 -28.16 12.17
CA THR A 175 -34.10 -29.22 11.87
C THR A 175 -33.36 -28.87 10.58
N PRO A 176 -32.02 -28.83 10.58
CA PRO A 176 -31.25 -28.53 9.38
C PRO A 176 -31.59 -29.52 8.26
N THR A 177 -31.81 -29.02 7.04
CA THR A 177 -31.85 -29.88 5.86
C THR A 177 -30.48 -30.50 5.63
N VAL A 178 -30.40 -31.61 4.89
CA VAL A 178 -29.13 -32.30 4.59
C VAL A 178 -28.10 -31.38 3.91
N ASP A 179 -28.58 -30.36 3.18
CA ASP A 179 -27.75 -29.38 2.47
C ASP A 179 -27.47 -28.09 3.27
N ALA A 180 -27.97 -27.99 4.50
CA ALA A 180 -27.82 -26.81 5.32
C ALA A 180 -26.36 -26.61 5.73
N ARG A 181 -25.73 -25.60 5.13
CA ARG A 181 -24.33 -25.25 5.39
C ARG A 181 -24.17 -23.78 5.76
N ARG A 182 -23.08 -23.48 6.46
CA ARG A 182 -22.60 -22.11 6.62
C ARG A 182 -21.98 -21.66 5.30
N ALA A 183 -22.17 -20.41 4.94
CA ALA A 183 -21.46 -19.80 3.83
C ALA A 183 -21.05 -18.37 4.18
N GLU A 184 -19.94 -17.94 3.60
CA GLU A 184 -19.48 -16.56 3.62
C GLU A 184 -19.38 -16.10 2.18
N VAL A 185 -19.96 -14.96 1.88
CA VAL A 185 -19.84 -14.33 0.56
C VAL A 185 -19.20 -12.97 0.78
N LEU A 186 -18.09 -12.73 0.09
CA LEU A 186 -17.42 -11.45 0.03
C LEU A 186 -17.42 -10.99 -1.43
N THR A 187 -18.14 -9.90 -1.70
CA THR A 187 -18.17 -9.30 -3.03
C THR A 187 -17.20 -8.12 -3.07
N PHE A 188 -16.27 -8.15 -4.02
CA PHE A 188 -15.35 -7.04 -4.28
C PHE A 188 -15.93 -6.13 -5.36
N ASN A 189 -16.21 -4.88 -5.01
CA ASN A 189 -16.59 -3.86 -5.98
C ASN A 189 -15.50 -2.80 -6.06
N SER A 190 -15.04 -2.57 -7.28
CA SER A 190 -13.96 -1.65 -7.59
C SER A 190 -14.51 -0.36 -8.15
N GLY A 191 -13.98 0.77 -7.67
CA GLY A 191 -14.17 2.06 -8.32
C GLY A 191 -13.27 2.21 -9.55
N GLY A 192 -13.10 3.46 -10.00
CA GLY A 192 -12.13 3.80 -11.05
C GLY A 192 -10.74 4.10 -10.49
N ALA A 193 -9.73 3.90 -11.32
CA ALA A 193 -8.38 4.42 -11.06
C ALA A 193 -8.32 5.92 -11.39
N GLY A 194 -7.40 6.65 -10.77
CA GLY A 194 -7.16 8.04 -11.11
C GLY A 194 -6.57 8.22 -12.51
N ALA A 195 -6.70 9.42 -13.07
CA ALA A 195 -6.13 9.75 -14.37
C ALA A 195 -4.61 9.65 -14.32
N ARG A 196 -4.01 9.03 -15.32
CA ARG A 196 -2.55 8.94 -15.49
C ARG A 196 -2.07 10.19 -16.23
N PRO A 197 -0.77 10.54 -16.14
CA PRO A 197 -0.24 11.76 -16.76
C PRO A 197 -0.59 11.93 -18.25
N LEU A 198 -0.70 10.82 -18.98
CA LEU A 198 -0.98 10.82 -20.43
C LEU A 198 -2.30 10.15 -20.83
N TYR A 199 -3.08 9.64 -19.87
CA TYR A 199 -4.26 8.82 -20.17
C TYR A 199 -5.33 8.95 -19.10
N ASP A 200 -6.59 8.82 -19.50
CA ASP A 200 -7.69 8.68 -18.57
C ASP A 200 -7.50 7.49 -17.60
N GLY A 201 -8.14 7.62 -16.44
CA GLY A 201 -8.23 6.56 -15.46
C GLY A 201 -9.08 5.40 -15.96
N LEU A 202 -8.71 4.17 -15.57
CA LEU A 202 -9.45 2.99 -15.96
C LEU A 202 -10.74 2.86 -15.13
N ASN A 203 -11.85 2.54 -15.82
CA ASN A 203 -13.14 2.28 -15.17
C ASN A 203 -13.12 0.92 -14.44
N ALA A 204 -13.80 0.86 -13.28
CA ALA A 204 -14.04 -0.38 -12.52
C ALA A 204 -12.79 -1.26 -12.31
N THR A 205 -11.62 -0.63 -12.22
CA THR A 205 -10.34 -1.29 -12.06
C THR A 205 -9.91 -1.06 -10.62
N ALA A 206 -9.85 -2.16 -9.86
CA ALA A 206 -9.28 -2.09 -8.53
C ALA A 206 -7.82 -1.68 -8.65
N PHE A 207 -7.42 -0.72 -7.82
CA PHE A 207 -6.03 -0.55 -7.44
C PHE A 207 -5.50 -1.91 -6.92
N PRO A 208 -4.27 -2.31 -7.27
CA PRO A 208 -3.10 -1.47 -7.56
C PRO A 208 -2.93 -1.03 -9.01
#